data_AF-A0A3N5P8H9-F1
#
_entry.id   AF-A0A3N5P8H9-F1
#
_cell.length_a   1.000
_cell.length_b   1.000
_cell.length_c   1.000
_cell.angle_alpha   90.00
_cell.angle_beta   90.00
_cell.angle_gamma   90.00
#
_symmetry.space_group_name_H-M   'P 1'
#
loop_
_entity.id
_entity.type
_entity.pdbx_description
1 polymer ?
#
loop_
_entity_poly.entity_id
_entity_poly.type
_entity_poly.pdbx_seq_one_letter_code
_entity_poly.pdbx_strand_id
1 'polypeptide(L)'
;MTRAHAVGAAFGLFAVWTLATYLLEARVGTFLRPDPTSRFIYTLVANVLIGTVGAALVIRAVVRRAELQYVTAYGIARPLRILVLLPLAAVIAGLFLVGQELPTSDPVILANASAQVLVVSIAEVVVCWVLCGALLRNALGTGFVSAGIAIVSAALAFGLYHFAHSPPFNTVPMVLLLSGVGVATGMFFFLGGDLYSTIVLHNAFAIRGVIQALDESGNLDRYASPQLPLIATAIAAIVVLIIADVVLIRPLVRPHPE
;
A
#
# COMPACT_ATOMS: atom_id res chain seq x y z
N MET A 1 -22.46 -6.34 -14.11
CA MET A 1 -21.15 -5.93 -14.65
C MET A 1 -20.32 -7.19 -14.87
N THR A 2 -19.63 -7.35 -16.01
CA THR A 2 -18.82 -8.56 -16.25
C THR A 2 -17.51 -8.53 -15.46
N ARG A 3 -16.87 -9.69 -15.25
CA ARG A 3 -15.55 -9.80 -14.61
C ARG A 3 -14.47 -8.99 -15.35
N ALA A 4 -14.52 -8.95 -16.69
CA ALA A 4 -13.60 -8.15 -17.49
C ALA A 4 -13.73 -6.64 -17.22
N HIS A 5 -14.96 -6.13 -17.10
CA HIS A 5 -15.18 -4.72 -16.73
C HIS A 5 -14.70 -4.41 -15.31
N ALA A 6 -14.84 -5.35 -14.38
CA ALA A 6 -14.33 -5.20 -13.01
C ALA A 6 -12.80 -5.04 -12.97
N VAL A 7 -12.09 -5.92 -13.69
CA VAL A 7 -10.63 -5.85 -13.83
C VAL A 7 -10.22 -4.57 -14.57
N GLY A 8 -10.93 -4.20 -15.63
CA GLY A 8 -10.69 -2.94 -16.35
C GLY A 8 -10.85 -1.71 -15.45
N ALA A 9 -11.86 -1.68 -14.57
CA ALA A 9 -12.04 -0.58 -13.61
C ALA A 9 -10.90 -0.52 -12.57
N ALA A 10 -10.41 -1.67 -12.10
CA ALA A 10 -9.29 -1.76 -11.17
C ALA A 10 -8.01 -1.17 -11.76
N PHE A 11 -7.61 -1.64 -12.94
CA PHE A 11 -6.42 -1.16 -13.63
C PHE A 11 -6.60 0.27 -14.18
N GLY A 12 -7.84 0.68 -14.48
CA GLY A 12 -8.18 2.07 -14.79
C GLY A 12 -7.91 3.01 -13.61
N LEU A 13 -8.35 2.64 -12.39
CA LEU A 13 -8.02 3.41 -11.19
C LEU A 13 -6.51 3.41 -10.92
N PHE A 14 -5.84 2.26 -11.08
CA PHE A 14 -4.38 2.18 -10.96
C PHE A 14 -3.69 3.19 -11.90
N ALA A 15 -4.10 3.26 -13.17
CA ALA A 15 -3.53 4.23 -14.11
C ALA A 15 -3.78 5.69 -13.69
N VAL A 16 -4.99 6.01 -13.20
CA VAL A 16 -5.32 7.34 -12.68
C VAL A 16 -4.48 7.69 -11.45
N TRP A 17 -4.32 6.74 -10.53
CA TRP A 17 -3.52 6.92 -9.33
C TRP A 17 -2.04 7.12 -9.67
N THR A 18 -1.47 6.28 -10.53
CA THR A 18 -0.10 6.41 -11.03
C THR A 18 0.13 7.75 -11.74
N LEU A 19 -0.82 8.20 -12.56
CA LEU A 19 -0.74 9.52 -13.20
C LEU A 19 -0.80 10.65 -12.18
N ALA A 20 -1.67 10.56 -11.17
CA ALA A 20 -1.76 11.55 -10.10
C ALA A 20 -0.44 11.62 -9.31
N THR A 21 0.17 10.49 -8.99
CA THR A 21 1.50 10.43 -8.37
C THR A 21 2.55 11.09 -9.26
N TYR A 22 2.59 10.79 -10.56
CA TYR A 22 3.54 11.43 -11.48
C TYR A 22 3.38 12.96 -11.50
N LEU A 23 2.14 13.44 -11.61
CA LEU A 23 1.85 14.87 -11.75
C LEU A 23 2.12 15.66 -10.46
N LEU A 24 1.83 15.07 -9.30
CA LEU A 24 1.92 15.73 -7.99
C LEU A 24 3.24 15.46 -7.24
N GLU A 25 3.95 14.38 -7.60
CA GLU A 25 5.21 13.98 -6.97
C GLU A 25 6.37 14.12 -7.96
N ALA A 26 6.53 13.20 -8.92
CA ALA A 26 7.72 13.15 -9.77
C ALA A 26 7.96 14.40 -10.60
N ARG A 27 6.93 14.93 -11.27
CA ARG A 27 7.05 16.10 -12.15
C ARG A 27 7.50 17.35 -11.38
N VAL A 28 7.06 17.49 -10.14
CA VAL A 28 7.37 18.65 -9.28
C VAL A 28 8.63 18.39 -8.43
N GLY A 29 9.00 17.13 -8.23
CA GLY A 29 10.09 16.71 -7.36
C GLY A 29 9.73 16.86 -5.89
N THR A 30 8.51 16.48 -5.50
CA THR A 30 7.96 16.69 -4.15
C THR A 30 8.77 15.97 -3.06
N PHE A 31 9.39 14.82 -3.36
CA PHE A 31 10.31 14.19 -2.40
C PHE A 31 11.69 14.82 -2.38
N LEU A 32 12.17 15.34 -3.52
CA LEU A 32 13.46 16.02 -3.64
C LEU A 32 13.47 17.44 -3.06
N ARG A 33 12.29 18.06 -2.87
CA ARG A 33 12.13 19.40 -2.32
C ARG A 33 11.41 19.35 -0.97
N PRO A 34 11.90 20.06 0.05
CA PRO A 34 11.22 20.15 1.35
C PRO A 34 10.07 21.18 1.30
N ASP A 35 9.11 21.01 0.38
CA ASP A 35 7.89 21.83 0.36
C ASP A 35 6.73 21.09 1.08
N PRO A 36 6.30 21.55 2.26
CA PRO A 36 5.22 20.91 3.00
C PRO A 36 3.88 20.98 2.26
N THR A 37 3.66 22.01 1.44
CA THR A 37 2.38 22.20 0.73
C THR A 37 2.22 21.16 -0.39
N SER A 38 3.22 21.03 -1.26
CA SER A 38 3.22 20.00 -2.31
C SER A 38 3.12 18.60 -1.72
N ARG A 39 3.83 18.32 -0.63
CA ARG A 39 3.74 17.04 0.09
C ARG A 39 2.34 16.77 0.61
N PHE A 40 1.71 17.74 1.26
CA PHE A 40 0.35 17.60 1.75
C PHE A 40 -0.64 17.33 0.61
N ILE A 41 -0.57 18.09 -0.48
CA ILE A 41 -1.45 17.93 -1.64
C ILE A 41 -1.27 16.54 -2.28
N TYR A 42 -0.02 16.12 -2.49
CA TYR A 42 0.30 14.79 -3.01
C TYR A 42 -0.29 13.69 -2.11
N THR A 43 0.00 13.74 -0.80
CA THR A 43 -0.49 12.78 0.19
C THR A 43 -2.02 12.71 0.22
N LEU A 44 -2.68 13.87 0.23
CA LEU A 44 -4.14 13.93 0.27
C LEU A 44 -4.76 13.43 -1.03
N VAL A 45 -4.33 13.96 -2.17
CA VAL A 45 -5.00 13.69 -3.45
C VAL A 45 -4.64 12.31 -3.99
N ALA A 46 -3.35 12.02 -4.16
CA ALA A 46 -2.93 10.75 -4.76
C ALA A 46 -3.20 9.59 -3.81
N ASN A 47 -2.75 9.66 -2.55
CA ASN A 47 -2.76 8.49 -1.68
C ASN A 47 -4.06 8.32 -0.90
N VAL A 48 -4.61 9.39 -0.32
CA VAL A 48 -5.84 9.30 0.49
C VAL A 48 -7.09 9.26 -0.41
N LEU A 49 -7.31 10.27 -1.25
CA LEU A 49 -8.53 10.39 -2.04
C LEU A 49 -8.61 9.36 -3.16
N ILE A 50 -7.55 9.21 -3.97
CA ILE A 50 -7.56 8.28 -5.10
C ILE A 50 -7.17 6.87 -4.64
N GLY A 51 -6.00 6.72 -4.02
CA GLY A 51 -5.41 5.43 -3.68
C GLY A 51 -6.16 4.65 -2.59
N THR A 52 -6.75 5.35 -1.61
CA THR A 52 -7.48 4.70 -0.51
C THR A 52 -8.99 4.76 -0.71
N VAL A 53 -9.57 5.95 -0.74
CA VAL A 53 -11.03 6.14 -0.84
C VAL A 53 -11.55 5.73 -2.23
N GLY A 54 -10.90 6.20 -3.29
CA GLY A 54 -11.24 5.85 -4.67
C GLY A 54 -11.19 4.35 -4.91
N ALA A 55 -10.16 3.68 -4.42
CA ALA A 55 -10.04 2.21 -4.48
C ALA A 55 -11.16 1.51 -3.72
N ALA A 56 -11.47 1.93 -2.49
CA ALA A 56 -12.58 1.38 -1.71
C ALA A 56 -13.94 1.56 -2.41
N LEU A 57 -14.17 2.71 -3.06
CA LEU A 57 -15.38 2.96 -3.85
C LEU A 57 -15.46 2.07 -5.09
N VAL A 58 -14.34 1.86 -5.80
CA VAL A 58 -14.29 0.93 -6.93
C VAL A 58 -14.58 -0.49 -6.46
N ILE A 59 -13.92 -0.95 -5.38
CA ILE A 59 -14.20 -2.27 -4.79
C ILE A 59 -15.68 -2.40 -4.45
N ARG A 60 -16.27 -1.39 -3.79
CA ARG A 60 -17.69 -1.41 -3.43
C ARG A 60 -18.61 -1.47 -4.64
N ALA A 61 -18.35 -0.66 -5.67
CA ALA A 61 -19.12 -0.67 -6.90
C ALA A 61 -19.02 -2.02 -7.62
N VAL A 62 -17.82 -2.61 -7.60
CA VAL A 62 -17.52 -3.88 -8.26
C VAL A 62 -18.18 -5.05 -7.54
N VAL A 63 -17.99 -5.18 -6.23
CA VAL A 63 -18.59 -6.25 -5.39
C VAL A 63 -20.12 -6.21 -5.44
N ARG A 64 -20.73 -5.04 -5.55
CA ARG A 64 -22.20 -4.92 -5.67
C ARG A 64 -22.76 -5.33 -7.03
N ARG A 65 -21.96 -5.22 -8.10
CA ARG A 65 -22.44 -5.32 -9.50
C ARG A 65 -21.88 -6.53 -10.26
N ALA A 66 -20.78 -7.09 -9.80
CA ALA A 66 -20.24 -8.35 -10.25
C ALA A 66 -20.51 -9.34 -9.12
N GLU A 67 -21.13 -10.48 -9.42
CA GLU A 67 -21.41 -11.55 -8.45
C GLU A 67 -20.10 -12.25 -8.06
N LEU A 68 -19.26 -11.54 -7.29
CA LEU A 68 -17.92 -11.98 -6.93
C LEU A 68 -18.03 -13.00 -5.81
N GLN A 69 -17.40 -14.16 -6.03
CA GLN A 69 -17.56 -15.34 -5.18
C GLN A 69 -16.77 -15.27 -3.86
N TYR A 70 -15.82 -14.34 -3.71
CA TYR A 70 -14.83 -14.38 -2.61
C TYR A 70 -14.55 -12.99 -2.07
N VAL A 71 -15.36 -12.53 -1.13
CA VAL A 71 -15.16 -11.22 -0.48
C VAL A 71 -13.99 -11.26 0.53
N THR A 72 -13.56 -12.44 0.97
CA THR A 72 -12.33 -12.64 1.77
C THR A 72 -11.05 -12.39 0.98
N ALA A 73 -11.11 -12.37 -0.36
CA ALA A 73 -9.95 -12.11 -1.20
C ALA A 73 -9.41 -10.67 -1.05
N TYR A 74 -10.25 -9.73 -0.58
CA TYR A 74 -9.89 -8.31 -0.40
C TYR A 74 -9.14 -8.02 0.92
N GLY A 75 -8.65 -9.04 1.62
CA GLY A 75 -7.91 -8.84 2.87
C GLY A 75 -8.77 -8.37 4.05
N ILE A 76 -10.10 -8.45 3.95
CA ILE A 76 -11.02 -8.12 5.03
C ILE A 76 -11.07 -9.32 5.98
N ALA A 77 -10.08 -9.38 6.86
CA ALA A 77 -9.95 -10.46 7.82
C ALA A 77 -11.02 -10.38 8.92
N ARG A 78 -11.33 -11.55 9.48
CA ARG A 78 -12.08 -11.65 10.74
C ARG A 78 -11.21 -11.09 11.88
N PRO A 79 -11.78 -10.46 12.92
CA PRO A 79 -11.00 -9.87 14.03
C PRO A 79 -9.96 -10.81 14.64
N LEU A 80 -10.30 -12.08 14.85
CA LEU A 80 -9.36 -13.09 15.36
C LEU A 80 -8.13 -13.29 14.47
N ARG A 81 -8.30 -13.22 13.15
CA ARG A 81 -7.18 -13.36 12.22
C ARG A 81 -6.27 -12.13 12.26
N ILE A 82 -6.85 -10.93 12.41
CA ILE A 82 -6.08 -9.69 12.62
C ILE A 82 -5.24 -9.81 13.90
N LEU A 83 -5.85 -10.28 15.00
CA LEU A 83 -5.17 -10.47 16.29
C LEU A 83 -3.97 -11.41 16.21
N VAL A 84 -3.95 -12.37 15.28
CA VAL A 84 -2.83 -13.30 15.09
C VAL A 84 -1.82 -12.77 14.07
N LEU A 85 -2.28 -12.26 12.94
CA LEU A 85 -1.40 -11.83 11.85
C LEU A 85 -0.70 -10.52 12.13
N LEU A 86 -1.29 -9.62 12.93
CA LEU A 86 -0.71 -8.33 13.22
C LEU A 86 0.55 -8.45 14.10
N PRO A 87 0.56 -9.21 15.21
CA PRO A 87 1.79 -9.50 15.94
C PRO A 87 2.83 -10.23 15.07
N LEU A 88 2.40 -11.18 14.24
CA LEU A 88 3.31 -11.88 13.34
C LEU A 88 3.96 -10.93 12.33
N ALA A 89 3.19 -10.04 11.70
CA ALA A 89 3.71 -9.01 10.80
C ALA A 89 4.66 -8.07 11.52
N ALA A 90 4.34 -7.66 12.75
CA ALA A 90 5.21 -6.81 13.56
C ALA A 90 6.54 -7.50 13.91
N VAL A 91 6.51 -8.81 14.24
CA VAL A 91 7.72 -9.60 14.49
C VAL A 91 8.56 -9.72 13.21
N ILE A 92 7.96 -10.08 12.08
CA ILE A 92 8.67 -10.18 10.79
C ILE A 92 9.25 -8.82 10.40
N ALA A 93 8.48 -7.74 10.55
CA ALA A 93 8.92 -6.36 10.31
C ALA A 93 10.11 -5.98 11.20
N GLY A 94 10.03 -6.28 12.51
CA GLY A 94 11.12 -6.01 13.45
C GLY A 94 12.38 -6.80 13.11
N LEU A 95 12.26 -8.09 12.82
CA LEU A 95 13.38 -8.92 12.38
C LEU A 95 13.98 -8.44 11.06
N PHE A 96 13.14 -8.02 10.11
CA PHE A 96 13.59 -7.44 8.85
C PHE A 96 14.42 -6.20 9.11
N LEU A 97 13.91 -5.23 9.89
CA LEU A 97 14.58 -3.97 10.19
C LEU A 97 15.90 -4.17 10.96
N VAL A 98 15.93 -5.07 11.95
CA VAL A 98 17.15 -5.41 12.69
C VAL A 98 18.19 -6.10 11.79
N GLY A 99 17.73 -6.89 10.82
CA GLY A 99 18.59 -7.52 9.82
C GLY A 99 19.07 -6.58 8.71
N GLN A 100 18.60 -5.32 8.67
CA GLN A 100 19.08 -4.33 7.72
C GLN A 100 20.23 -3.50 8.33
N GLU A 101 21.25 -3.20 7.52
CA GLU A 101 22.26 -2.19 7.84
C GLU A 101 21.69 -0.78 7.62
N LEU A 102 20.80 -0.35 8.52
CA LEU A 102 20.21 0.99 8.45
C LEU A 102 21.25 2.05 8.87
N PRO A 103 21.29 3.21 8.20
CA PRO A 103 22.12 4.35 8.60
C PRO A 103 21.91 4.84 10.05
N THR A 104 20.77 4.53 10.66
CA THR A 104 20.45 4.89 12.05
C THR A 104 19.51 3.88 12.70
N SER A 105 19.63 3.75 14.02
CA SER A 105 18.71 3.01 14.89
C SER A 105 17.91 3.92 15.83
N ASP A 106 17.99 5.24 15.65
CA ASP A 106 17.25 6.21 16.45
C ASP A 106 15.73 5.99 16.30
N PRO A 107 15.01 5.64 17.39
CA PRO A 107 13.59 5.33 17.31
C PRO A 107 12.73 6.51 16.84
N VAL A 108 13.15 7.76 17.07
CA VAL A 108 12.44 8.96 16.60
C VAL A 108 12.56 9.10 15.09
N ILE A 109 13.77 8.88 14.54
CA ILE A 109 13.97 8.89 13.08
C ILE A 109 13.17 7.76 12.43
N LEU A 110 13.22 6.55 12.98
CA LEU A 110 12.45 5.40 12.49
C LEU A 110 10.93 5.69 12.52
N ALA A 111 10.43 6.29 13.60
CA ALA A 111 9.02 6.64 13.73
C ALA A 111 8.59 7.71 12.72
N ASN A 112 9.41 8.74 12.50
CA ASN A 112 9.13 9.79 11.52
C ASN A 112 9.20 9.27 10.08
N ALA A 113 10.20 8.44 9.75
CA ALA A 113 10.31 7.79 8.43
C ALA A 113 9.13 6.84 8.17
N SER A 114 8.73 6.07 9.19
CA SER A 114 7.53 5.24 9.16
C SER A 114 6.26 6.07 8.92
N ALA A 115 6.06 7.15 9.67
CA ALA A 115 4.90 8.03 9.51
C ALA A 115 4.87 8.67 8.11
N GLN A 116 6.02 9.05 7.56
CA GLN A 116 6.12 9.60 6.21
C GLN A 116 5.62 8.61 5.16
N VAL A 117 6.06 7.36 5.23
CA VAL A 117 5.80 6.37 4.19
C VAL A 117 4.46 5.66 4.36
N LEU A 118 3.91 5.63 5.58
CA LEU A 118 2.68 4.91 5.89
C LEU A 118 1.49 5.30 4.99
N VAL A 119 1.34 6.59 4.68
CA VAL A 119 0.21 7.03 3.84
C VAL A 119 0.32 6.46 2.43
N VAL A 120 1.54 6.40 1.88
CA VAL A 120 1.82 5.81 0.58
C VAL A 120 1.65 4.29 0.65
N SER A 121 2.18 3.63 1.69
CA SER A 121 2.05 2.20 1.91
C SER A 121 0.59 1.72 2.04
N ILE A 122 -0.29 2.52 2.66
CA ILE A 122 -1.72 2.24 2.69
C ILE A 122 -2.28 2.24 1.26
N ALA A 123 -2.02 3.30 0.48
CA ALA A 123 -2.50 3.40 -0.90
C ALA A 123 -1.94 2.27 -1.79
N GLU A 124 -0.65 1.97 -1.68
CA GLU A 124 0.01 0.88 -2.40
C GLU A 124 -0.67 -0.46 -2.09
N VAL A 125 -0.84 -0.81 -0.81
CA VAL A 125 -1.47 -2.07 -0.41
C VAL A 125 -2.91 -2.16 -0.95
N VAL A 126 -3.68 -1.08 -0.78
CA VAL A 126 -5.08 -1.03 -1.21
C VAL A 126 -5.22 -1.08 -2.73
N VAL A 127 -4.40 -0.38 -3.51
CA VAL A 127 -4.52 -0.36 -4.97
C VAL A 127 -3.92 -1.62 -5.60
N CYS A 128 -2.69 -1.98 -5.26
CA CYS A 128 -1.97 -3.03 -5.98
C CYS A 128 -2.44 -4.42 -5.57
N TRP A 129 -2.59 -4.69 -4.28
CA TRP A 129 -2.94 -6.03 -3.79
C TRP A 129 -4.43 -6.22 -3.55
N VAL A 130 -5.07 -5.29 -2.84
CA VAL A 130 -6.50 -5.41 -2.53
C VAL A 130 -7.36 -5.19 -3.78
N LEU A 131 -7.13 -4.10 -4.53
CA LEU A 131 -7.93 -3.80 -5.70
C LEU A 131 -7.48 -4.64 -6.90
N CYS A 132 -6.27 -4.42 -7.43
CA CYS A 132 -5.83 -5.05 -8.67
C CYS A 132 -5.64 -6.57 -8.50
N GLY A 133 -4.83 -6.97 -7.52
CA GLY A 133 -4.50 -8.36 -7.26
C GLY A 133 -5.73 -9.21 -6.89
N ALA A 134 -6.51 -8.80 -5.89
CA ALA A 134 -7.64 -9.60 -5.43
C ALA A 134 -8.76 -9.67 -6.47
N LEU A 135 -9.03 -8.60 -7.23
CA LEU A 135 -10.02 -8.64 -8.32
C LEU A 135 -9.57 -9.57 -9.43
N LEU A 136 -8.29 -9.53 -9.82
CA LEU A 136 -7.75 -10.43 -10.82
C LEU A 136 -7.86 -11.88 -10.36
N ARG A 137 -7.49 -12.18 -9.10
CA ARG A 137 -7.68 -13.51 -8.51
C ARG A 137 -9.14 -13.94 -8.55
N ASN A 138 -10.07 -13.07 -8.18
CA ASN A 138 -11.50 -13.38 -8.21
C ASN A 138 -12.00 -13.66 -9.63
N ALA A 139 -11.51 -12.91 -10.62
CA ALA A 139 -11.86 -13.11 -12.01
C ALA A 139 -11.36 -14.45 -12.56
N LEU A 140 -10.13 -14.85 -12.18
CA LEU A 140 -9.45 -16.08 -12.60
C LEU A 140 -9.92 -17.34 -11.85
N GLY A 141 -10.53 -17.20 -10.66
CA GLY A 141 -11.04 -18.31 -9.86
C GLY A 141 -10.10 -18.77 -8.74
N THR A 142 -10.37 -19.95 -8.17
CA THR A 142 -9.61 -20.52 -7.05
C THR A 142 -8.44 -21.39 -7.53
N GLY A 143 -7.39 -21.49 -6.72
CA GLY A 143 -6.22 -22.33 -6.99
C GLY A 143 -4.89 -21.60 -6.93
N PHE A 144 -3.80 -22.36 -6.86
CA PHE A 144 -2.44 -21.85 -6.72
C PHE A 144 -1.98 -21.05 -7.94
N VAL A 145 -2.41 -21.42 -9.15
CA VAL A 145 -2.08 -20.68 -10.38
C VAL A 145 -2.70 -19.28 -10.36
N SER A 146 -4.00 -19.17 -10.03
CA SER A 146 -4.68 -17.88 -9.89
C SER A 146 -4.04 -17.01 -8.80
N ALA A 147 -3.67 -17.60 -7.66
CA ALA A 147 -2.97 -16.89 -6.60
C ALA A 147 -1.58 -16.40 -7.06
N GLY A 148 -0.80 -17.23 -7.77
CA GLY A 148 0.50 -16.86 -8.33
C GLY A 148 0.40 -15.71 -9.33
N ILE A 149 -0.56 -15.77 -10.25
CA ILE A 149 -0.82 -14.69 -11.22
C ILE A 149 -1.19 -13.39 -10.51
N ALA A 150 -2.02 -13.46 -9.47
CA ALA A 150 -2.41 -12.29 -8.69
C ALA A 150 -1.24 -11.68 -7.91
N ILE A 151 -0.37 -12.51 -7.30
CA ILE A 151 0.85 -12.06 -6.62
C ILE A 151 1.76 -11.33 -7.61
N VAL A 152 2.07 -11.97 -8.75
CA VAL A 152 2.95 -11.39 -9.76
C VAL A 152 2.36 -10.11 -10.33
N SER A 153 1.07 -10.08 -10.64
CA SER A 153 0.42 -8.89 -11.21
C SER A 153 0.40 -7.72 -10.23
N ALA A 154 0.12 -7.97 -8.95
CA ALA A 154 0.17 -6.94 -7.91
C ALA A 154 1.59 -6.42 -7.70
N ALA A 155 2.59 -7.30 -7.70
CA ALA A 155 4.00 -6.93 -7.59
C ALA A 155 4.48 -6.09 -8.78
N LEU A 156 4.08 -6.45 -10.00
CA LEU A 156 4.37 -5.67 -11.20
C LEU A 156 3.66 -4.32 -11.19
N ALA A 157 2.39 -4.26 -10.76
CA ALA A 157 1.67 -3.00 -10.60
C ALA A 157 2.39 -2.08 -9.60
N PHE A 158 2.80 -2.62 -8.44
CA PHE A 158 3.59 -1.91 -7.44
C PHE A 158 4.93 -1.40 -8.01
N GLY A 159 5.69 -2.24 -8.72
CA GLY A 159 6.93 -1.82 -9.37
C GLY A 159 6.72 -0.74 -10.43
N LEU A 160 5.77 -0.93 -11.34
CA LEU A 160 5.47 0.02 -12.41
C LEU A 160 4.99 1.37 -11.87
N TYR A 161 4.22 1.38 -10.78
CA TYR A 161 3.82 2.59 -10.08
C TYR A 161 5.02 3.44 -9.67
N HIS A 162 6.16 2.83 -9.32
CA HIS A 162 7.34 3.58 -8.90
C HIS A 162 8.05 4.36 -10.01
N PHE A 163 7.78 4.07 -11.28
CA PHE A 163 8.21 4.99 -12.36
C PHE A 163 7.52 6.35 -12.29
N ALA A 164 6.37 6.45 -11.61
CA ALA A 164 5.69 7.71 -11.37
C ALA A 164 6.27 8.50 -10.20
N HIS A 165 7.33 8.01 -9.54
CA HIS A 165 8.03 8.71 -8.47
C HIS A 165 9.28 9.48 -8.96
N SER A 166 9.81 10.36 -8.13
CA SER A 166 11.13 10.97 -8.37
C SER A 166 12.27 9.96 -8.12
N PRO A 167 13.49 10.21 -8.64
CA PRO A 167 14.66 9.42 -8.24
C PRO A 167 14.84 9.38 -6.72
N PRO A 168 15.41 8.29 -6.16
CA PRO A 168 15.93 7.10 -6.85
C PRO A 168 14.84 6.06 -7.22
N PHE A 169 13.58 6.30 -6.82
CA PHE A 169 12.49 5.33 -6.91
C PHE A 169 12.09 4.96 -8.35
N ASN A 170 12.26 5.87 -9.30
CA ASN A 170 11.91 5.65 -10.72
C ASN A 170 13.03 5.04 -11.57
N THR A 171 14.12 4.58 -10.95
CA THR A 171 15.20 3.92 -11.69
C THR A 171 14.85 2.45 -11.94
N VAL A 172 15.26 1.90 -13.08
CA VAL A 172 15.00 0.49 -13.42
C VAL A 172 15.48 -0.48 -12.34
N PRO A 173 16.71 -0.36 -11.79
CA PRO A 173 17.16 -1.26 -10.72
C PRO A 173 16.28 -1.18 -9.47
N MET A 174 15.85 0.02 -9.09
CA MET A 174 14.97 0.21 -7.94
C MET A 174 13.58 -0.37 -8.19
N VAL A 175 13.00 -0.15 -9.38
CA VAL A 175 11.71 -0.76 -9.75
C VAL A 175 11.76 -2.29 -9.74
N LEU A 176 12.85 -2.90 -10.19
CA LEU A 176 13.02 -4.36 -10.13
C LEU A 176 13.13 -4.86 -8.68
N LEU A 177 13.92 -4.17 -7.85
CA LEU A 177 14.02 -4.45 -6.41
C LEU A 177 12.66 -4.36 -5.74
N LEU A 178 11.92 -3.27 -5.98
CA LEU A 178 10.60 -3.03 -5.43
C LEU A 178 9.58 -4.04 -5.95
N SER A 179 9.67 -4.48 -7.20
CA SER A 179 8.84 -5.59 -7.70
C SER A 179 9.11 -6.87 -6.89
N GLY A 180 10.37 -7.16 -6.54
CA GLY A 180 10.73 -8.27 -5.64
C GLY A 180 10.15 -8.12 -4.23
N VAL A 181 10.26 -6.93 -3.63
CA VAL A 181 9.59 -6.59 -2.36
C VAL A 181 8.08 -6.79 -2.50
N GLY A 182 7.52 -6.43 -3.65
CA GLY A 182 6.10 -6.53 -3.92
C GLY A 182 5.60 -7.99 -4.01
N VAL A 183 6.46 -8.91 -4.46
CA VAL A 183 6.20 -10.36 -4.38
C VAL A 183 6.13 -10.80 -2.92
N ALA A 184 7.07 -10.37 -2.07
CA ALA A 184 7.07 -10.72 -0.64
C ALA A 184 5.81 -10.19 0.07
N THR A 185 5.44 -8.93 -0.16
CA THR A 185 4.18 -8.34 0.33
C THR A 185 2.96 -9.11 -0.21
N GLY A 186 2.98 -9.48 -1.49
CA GLY A 186 1.89 -10.25 -2.11
C GLY A 186 1.74 -11.65 -1.53
N MET A 187 2.83 -12.35 -1.27
CA MET A 187 2.81 -13.64 -0.59
C MET A 187 2.16 -13.51 0.79
N PHE A 188 2.58 -12.53 1.60
CA PHE A 188 1.98 -12.30 2.91
C PHE A 188 0.49 -11.96 2.80
N PHE A 189 0.12 -11.06 1.89
CA PHE A 189 -1.27 -10.65 1.68
C PHE A 189 -2.18 -11.81 1.24
N PHE A 190 -1.77 -12.60 0.24
CA PHE A 190 -2.64 -13.64 -0.32
C PHE A 190 -2.66 -14.93 0.51
N LEU A 191 -1.64 -15.19 1.33
CA LEU A 191 -1.60 -16.29 2.30
C LEU A 191 -2.32 -15.92 3.59
N GLY A 192 -2.05 -14.74 4.14
CA GLY A 192 -2.68 -14.25 5.36
C GLY A 192 -4.12 -13.78 5.15
N GLY A 193 -4.38 -13.09 4.04
CA GLY A 193 -5.68 -12.51 3.74
C GLY A 193 -6.06 -11.41 4.74
N ASP A 194 -5.10 -10.58 5.14
CA ASP A 194 -5.31 -9.46 6.06
C ASP A 194 -4.65 -8.16 5.57
N LEU A 195 -5.47 -7.13 5.40
CA LEU A 195 -5.06 -5.80 4.94
C LEU A 195 -4.12 -5.10 5.94
N TYR A 196 -4.50 -5.06 7.21
CA TYR A 196 -3.79 -4.25 8.21
C TYR A 196 -2.39 -4.78 8.49
N SER A 197 -2.26 -6.09 8.66
CA SER A 197 -0.96 -6.75 8.86
C SER A 197 -0.06 -6.62 7.62
N THR A 198 -0.66 -6.65 6.42
CA THR A 198 0.07 -6.43 5.17
C THR A 198 0.62 -5.01 5.10
N ILE A 199 -0.15 -4.00 5.49
CA ILE A 199 0.31 -2.60 5.54
C ILE A 199 1.48 -2.46 6.52
N VAL A 200 1.39 -3.04 7.71
CA VAL A 200 2.48 -2.99 8.69
C VAL A 200 3.76 -3.59 8.13
N LEU A 201 3.66 -4.78 7.52
CA LEU A 201 4.82 -5.44 6.92
C LEU A 201 5.40 -4.63 5.75
N HIS A 202 4.53 -4.16 4.86
CA HIS A 202 4.93 -3.40 3.67
C HIS A 202 5.59 -2.07 4.03
N ASN A 203 5.02 -1.35 5.00
CA ASN A 203 5.59 -0.12 5.54
C ASN A 203 6.99 -0.35 6.11
N ALA A 204 7.21 -1.47 6.82
CA ALA A 204 8.53 -1.80 7.34
C ALA A 204 9.57 -2.05 6.22
N PHE A 205 9.17 -2.65 5.10
CA PHE A 205 10.05 -2.78 3.94
C PHE A 205 10.39 -1.41 3.33
N ALA A 206 9.42 -0.50 3.28
CA ALA A 206 9.59 0.83 2.70
C ALA A 206 10.46 1.76 3.56
N ILE A 207 10.44 1.61 4.89
CA ILE A 207 11.25 2.41 5.84
C ILE A 207 12.73 2.41 5.46
N ARG A 208 13.29 1.26 5.04
CA ARG A 208 14.70 1.18 4.62
C ARG A 208 15.01 2.17 3.50
N GLY A 209 14.18 2.17 2.45
CA GLY A 209 14.39 3.06 1.29
C GLY A 209 14.32 4.53 1.67
N VAL A 210 13.42 4.89 2.59
CA VAL A 210 13.28 6.27 3.09
C VAL A 210 14.51 6.69 3.91
N ILE A 211 14.95 5.87 4.86
CA ILE A 211 16.11 6.18 5.70
C ILE A 211 17.36 6.35 4.84
N GLN A 212 17.58 5.45 3.88
CA GLN A 212 18.72 5.53 2.98
C GLN A 212 18.68 6.81 2.13
N ALA A 213 17.51 7.18 1.59
CA ALA A 213 17.37 8.44 0.84
C ALA A 213 17.58 9.68 1.72
N LEU A 214 17.16 9.64 2.99
CA LEU A 214 17.41 10.72 3.96
C LEU A 214 18.90 10.85 4.29
N ASP A 215 19.61 9.73 4.41
CA ASP A 215 21.06 9.70 4.66
C ASP A 215 21.84 10.27 3.47
N GLU A 216 21.57 9.74 2.26
CA GLU A 216 22.21 10.17 1.02
C GLU A 216 21.97 11.66 0.71
N SER A 217 20.85 12.21 1.16
CA SER A 217 20.51 13.63 1.01
C SER A 217 20.95 14.52 2.18
N GLY A 218 21.59 13.96 3.22
CA GLY A 218 22.04 14.69 4.40
C GLY A 218 20.91 15.27 5.26
N ASN A 219 19.72 14.63 5.26
CA ASN A 219 18.52 15.11 5.94
C ASN A 219 18.11 14.27 7.16
N LEU A 220 18.88 13.24 7.56
CA LEU A 220 18.54 12.39 8.71
C LEU A 220 18.31 13.20 10.00
N ASP A 221 19.18 14.17 10.29
CA ASP A 221 19.09 14.98 11.53
C ASP A 221 17.78 15.77 11.62
N ARG A 222 17.18 16.12 10.48
CA ARG A 222 15.86 16.80 10.46
C ARG A 222 14.75 15.90 10.99
N TYR A 223 14.96 14.58 10.99
CA TYR A 223 14.03 13.57 11.49
C TYR A 223 14.34 13.15 12.93
N ALA A 224 15.37 13.71 13.58
CA ALA A 224 15.75 13.40 14.95
C ALA A 224 14.80 14.00 16.01
N SER A 225 13.81 14.79 15.59
CA SER A 225 12.74 15.32 16.46
C SER A 225 11.36 14.97 15.89
N PRO A 226 10.32 14.78 16.72
CA PRO A 226 8.99 14.40 16.26
C PRO A 226 8.44 15.36 15.18
N GLN A 227 8.15 14.81 14.00
CA GLN A 227 7.61 15.56 12.87
C GLN A 227 6.09 15.52 12.90
N LEU A 228 5.48 16.43 13.67
CA LEU A 228 4.03 16.48 13.87
C LEU A 228 3.20 16.43 12.58
N PRO A 229 3.56 17.13 11.49
CA PRO A 229 2.80 17.04 10.23
C PRO A 229 2.77 15.61 9.67
N LEU A 230 3.90 14.90 9.68
CA LEU A 230 3.99 13.52 9.18
C LEU A 230 3.12 12.58 10.02
N ILE A 231 3.26 12.68 11.35
CA ILE A 231 2.48 11.87 12.31
C ILE A 231 0.98 12.13 12.14
N ALA A 232 0.57 13.40 12.01
CA ALA A 232 -0.84 13.76 11.82
C ALA A 232 -1.39 13.18 10.51
N THR A 233 -0.65 13.27 9.40
CA THR A 233 -1.08 12.67 8.13
C THR A 233 -1.15 11.15 8.17
N ALA A 234 -0.22 10.50 8.87
CA ALA A 234 -0.22 9.05 9.06
C ALA A 234 -1.46 8.58 9.84
N ILE A 235 -1.77 9.25 10.96
CA ILE A 235 -2.97 8.97 11.77
C ILE A 235 -4.24 9.20 10.93
N ALA A 236 -4.31 10.32 10.20
CA ALA A 236 -5.45 10.61 9.35
C ALA A 236 -5.66 9.54 8.27
N ALA A 237 -4.58 9.05 7.64
CA ALA A 237 -4.65 7.98 6.65
C ALA A 237 -5.16 6.67 7.25
N ILE A 238 -4.70 6.29 8.46
CA ILE A 238 -5.23 5.13 9.19
C ILE A 238 -6.73 5.30 9.46
N VAL A 239 -7.16 6.46 9.94
CA VAL A 239 -8.58 6.73 10.21
C VAL A 239 -9.41 6.61 8.94
N VAL A 240 -8.95 7.20 7.83
CA VAL A 240 -9.63 7.09 6.54
C VAL A 240 -9.69 5.65 6.04
N LEU A 241 -8.61 4.89 6.19
CA LEU A 241 -8.58 3.45 5.84
C LEU A 241 -9.62 2.67 6.66
N ILE A 242 -9.66 2.87 7.97
CA ILE A 242 -10.62 2.20 8.86
C ILE A 242 -12.06 2.55 8.47
N ILE A 243 -12.34 3.83 8.21
CA ILE A 243 -13.66 4.27 7.76
C ILE A 243 -14.01 3.61 6.42
N ALA A 244 -13.08 3.60 5.46
CA ALA A 244 -13.28 2.98 4.16
C ALA A 244 -13.57 1.48 4.31
N ASP A 245 -12.78 0.74 5.09
CA ASP A 245 -13.02 -0.68 5.39
C ASP A 245 -14.40 -0.87 6.04
N VAL A 246 -14.67 -0.25 7.19
CA VAL A 246 -15.87 -0.49 8.00
C VAL A 246 -17.15 -0.03 7.31
N VAL A 247 -17.14 1.08 6.59
CA VAL A 247 -18.35 1.69 5.99
C VAL A 247 -18.54 1.25 4.54
N LEU A 248 -17.46 1.17 3.75
CA LEU A 248 -17.57 0.94 2.31
C LEU A 248 -17.42 -0.54 1.94
N ILE A 249 -16.49 -1.27 2.55
CA ILE A 249 -16.10 -2.60 2.09
C ILE A 249 -16.70 -3.73 2.95
N ARG A 250 -16.50 -3.70 4.27
CA ARG A 250 -16.95 -4.72 5.22
C ARG A 250 -18.46 -5.02 5.18
N PRO A 251 -19.38 -4.05 4.98
CA PRO A 251 -20.81 -4.35 4.90
C PRO A 251 -21.21 -5.20 3.68
N LEU A 252 -20.31 -5.31 2.70
CA LEU A 252 -20.50 -6.16 1.52
C LEU A 252 -20.11 -7.61 1.79
N VAL A 253 -19.27 -7.85 2.81
CA VAL A 253 -18.90 -9.17 3.31
C VAL A 253 -20.03 -9.65 4.22
N ARG A 254 -21.16 -10.08 3.66
CA ARG A 254 -22.17 -10.78 4.46
C ARG A 254 -21.57 -12.10 4.95
N PRO A 255 -21.83 -12.53 6.20
CA PRO A 255 -21.56 -13.91 6.56
C PRO A 255 -22.33 -14.80 5.57
N HIS A 256 -21.66 -15.75 4.93
CA HIS A 256 -22.39 -16.85 4.33
C HIS A 256 -23.22 -17.49 5.45
N PRO A 257 -24.55 -17.66 5.28
CA PRO A 257 -25.29 -18.54 6.18
C PRO A 257 -24.65 -19.94 6.03
N GLU A 258 -24.28 -20.52 7.17
CA GLU A 258 -23.85 -21.92 7.28
C GLU A 258 -25.00 -22.86 6.90
#